data_AF-A0A853B2X6-F1
#
_entry.id   AF-A0A853B2X6-F1
#
_cell.length_a   1.000
_cell.length_b   1.000
_cell.length_c   1.000
_cell.angle_alpha   90.00
_cell.angle_beta   90.00
_cell.angle_gamma   90.00
#
_symmetry.space_group_name_H-M   'P 1'
#
loop_
_entity.id
_entity.type
_entity.pdbx_description
1 polymer ?
#
loop_
_entity_poly.entity_id
_entity_poly.type
_entity_poly.pdbx_seq_one_letter_code
_entity_poly.pdbx_strand_id
1 'polypeptide(L)' 'MLTLRFLWSWTKVTGLGFLALVIERAVITGFWGFTLAAAITIGVWAVITVGLYREWRAHGTGYRHEVNEWVAGRPDRRP' A
#
# COMPACT_ATOMS: atom_id res chain seq x y z
N MET A 1 3.18 -0.04 15.77
CA MET A 1 2.79 1.24 15.11
C MET A 1 3.04 1.25 13.58
N LEU A 2 3.05 0.09 12.91
CA LEU A 2 3.29 0.00 11.46
C LEU A 2 1.97 -0.14 10.67
N THR A 3 1.00 -0.86 11.23
CA THR A 3 -0.37 -0.99 10.71
C THR A 3 -1.13 0.32 10.69
N LEU A 4 -1.06 1.16 11.75
CA LEU A 4 -1.76 2.45 11.78
C LEU A 4 -1.18 3.45 10.76
N ARG A 5 0.15 3.46 10.60
CA ARG A 5 0.84 4.26 9.56
C ARG A 5 0.49 3.77 8.16
N PHE A 6 0.43 2.46 7.95
CA PHE A 6 -0.01 1.86 6.68
C PHE A 6 -1.44 2.26 6.36
N LEU A 7 -2.36 2.11 7.31
CA LEU A 7 -3.77 2.46 7.13
C LEU A 7 -3.91 3.95 6.80
N TRP A 8 -3.14 4.81 7.48
CA TRP A 8 -3.13 6.24 7.24
C TRP A 8 -2.60 6.61 5.84
N SER A 9 -1.49 6.00 5.40
CA SER A 9 -0.98 6.20 4.04
C SER A 9 -1.95 5.68 2.98
N TRP A 10 -2.53 4.51 3.18
CA TRP A 10 -3.49 3.92 2.26
C TRP A 10 -4.77 4.77 2.14
N THR A 11 -5.29 5.30 3.25
CA THR A 11 -6.43 6.22 3.25
C THR A 11 -6.13 7.51 2.50
N LYS A 12 -4.92 8.10 2.67
CA LYS A 12 -4.51 9.29 1.93
C LYS A 12 -4.46 9.04 0.42
N VAL A 13 -3.84 7.94 0.00
CA VAL A 13 -3.74 7.56 -1.41
C VAL A 13 -5.12 7.32 -2.01
N THR A 14 -6.00 6.64 -1.27
CA THR A 14 -7.39 6.41 -1.69
C THR A 14 -8.18 7.72 -1.79
N GLY A 15 -8.00 8.63 -0.83
CA GLY A 15 -8.60 9.96 -0.88
C GLY A 15 -8.15 10.78 -2.08
N LEU A 16 -6.85 10.75 -2.41
CA LEU A 16 -6.31 11.41 -3.61
C LEU A 16 -6.85 10.79 -4.89
N GLY A 17 -6.93 9.46 -4.98
CA GLY A 17 -7.52 8.76 -6.12
C GLY A 17 -9.00 9.11 -6.31
N PHE A 18 -9.77 9.14 -5.23
CA PHE A 18 -11.17 9.56 -5.28
C PHE A 18 -11.32 11.02 -5.72
N LEU A 19 -10.50 11.92 -5.17
CA LEU A 19 -10.50 13.33 -5.57
C LEU A 19 -10.16 13.49 -7.06
N ALA A 20 -9.19 12.73 -7.56
CA ALA A 20 -8.84 12.71 -8.98
C ALA A 20 -10.04 12.28 -9.84
N LEU A 21 -10.75 11.20 -9.47
CA LEU A 21 -11.96 10.77 -10.19
C LEU A 21 -13.07 11.82 -10.18
N VAL A 22 -13.25 12.54 -9.07
CA VAL A 22 -14.23 13.64 -8.99
C VAL A 22 -13.85 14.78 -9.94
N ILE A 23 -12.57 15.15 -9.97
CA ILE A 23 -12.05 16.18 -10.90
C ILE A 23 -12.20 15.72 -12.35
N GLU A 24 -11.81 14.49 -12.66
CA GLU A 24 -11.96 13.90 -14.00
C GLU A 24 -13.42 13.90 -14.45
N ARG A 25 -14.36 13.57 -13.56
CA ARG A 25 -15.79 13.60 -13.86
C ARG A 25 -16.29 15.03 -14.12
N ALA A 26 -15.75 16.02 -13.41
CA ALA A 26 -16.12 17.42 -13.57
C ALA A 26 -15.53 18.04 -14.85
N VAL A 27 -14.32 17.64 -15.25
CA VAL A 27 -13.60 18.18 -16.41
C VAL A 27 -13.96 17.45 -17.70
N ILE A 28 -14.17 16.13 -17.65
CA ILE A 28 -14.39 15.29 -18.81
C ILE A 28 -15.87 14.91 -18.91
N THR A 29 -16.59 15.61 -19.78
CA THR A 29 -18.03 15.38 -20.01
C THR A 29 -18.32 14.18 -20.93
N GLY A 30 -17.35 13.76 -21.74
CA GLY A 30 -17.47 12.63 -22.65
C GLY A 30 -17.27 11.27 -21.96
N PHE A 31 -18.20 10.33 -22.19
CA PHE A 31 -18.17 9.00 -21.57
C PHE A 31 -16.84 8.26 -21.80
N TRP A 32 -16.40 8.13 -23.06
CA TRP A 32 -15.18 7.39 -23.40
C TRP A 32 -13.90 8.04 -22.86
N GLY A 33 -13.83 9.38 -22.87
CA GLY A 33 -12.70 10.12 -22.30
C GLY A 33 -12.61 9.94 -20.79
N PHE A 34 -13.76 9.99 -20.11
CA PHE A 34 -13.84 9.75 -18.67
C PHE A 34 -13.48 8.31 -18.33
N THR A 35 -14.01 7.32 -19.06
CA THR A 35 -13.70 5.91 -18.80
C THR A 35 -12.22 5.61 -18.93
N LEU A 36 -11.53 6.18 -19.93
CA LEU A 36 -10.09 5.98 -20.10
C LEU A 36 -9.28 6.64 -18.98
N ALA A 37 -9.61 7.89 -18.62
CA ALA A 37 -8.96 8.60 -17.52
C ALA A 37 -9.15 7.88 -16.18
N ALA A 38 -10.39 7.48 -15.89
CA ALA A 38 -10.73 6.75 -14.68
C ALA A 38 -10.01 5.39 -14.60
N ALA A 39 -9.89 4.68 -15.73
CA ALA A 39 -9.16 3.42 -15.79
C ALA A 39 -7.66 3.61 -15.47
N ILE A 40 -7.04 4.68 -15.97
CA ILE A 40 -5.64 5.03 -15.64
C ILE A 40 -5.51 5.34 -14.14
N THR A 41 -6.38 6.19 -13.61
CA THR A 41 -6.36 6.57 -12.20
C THR A 41 -6.57 5.38 -11.27
N ILE A 42 -7.51 4.49 -11.59
CA ILE A 42 -7.72 3.23 -10.86
C ILE A 42 -6.50 2.31 -10.99
N GLY A 43 -5.89 2.21 -12.19
CA GLY A 43 -4.69 1.42 -12.41
C GLY A 43 -3.51 1.88 -11.57
N VAL A 44 -3.26 3.19 -11.53
CA VAL A 44 -2.21 3.80 -10.68
C VAL A 44 -2.50 3.54 -9.20
N TRP A 45 -3.75 3.77 -8.76
CA TRP A 45 -4.16 3.50 -7.38
C TRP A 45 -3.95 2.02 -7.00
N ALA A 46 -4.25 1.09 -7.91
CA ALA A 46 -4.05 -0.34 -7.70
C ALA A 46 -2.56 -0.70 -7.56
N VAL A 47 -1.70 -0.17 -8.42
CA VAL A 47 -0.23 -0.39 -8.33
C VAL A 47 0.31 0.10 -7.00
N ILE A 48 -0.07 1.30 -6.56
CA ILE A 48 0.37 1.86 -5.27
C ILE A 48 -0.15 1.01 -4.11
N THR A 49 -1.41 0.58 -4.17
CA THR A 49 -2.02 -0.27 -3.14
C THR A 49 -1.30 -1.62 -3.02
N VAL A 50 -0.95 -2.24 -4.15
CA VAL A 50 -0.18 -3.50 -4.17
C VAL A 50 1.22 -3.30 -3.61
N GLY A 51 1.91 -2.20 -3.96
CA GLY A 51 3.24 -1.88 -3.43
C GLY A 51 3.22 -1.74 -1.90
N LEU A 52 2.30 -0.91 -1.39
CA LEU A 52 2.07 -0.73 0.04
C LEU A 52 1.76 -2.07 0.74
N TYR A 53 0.88 -2.90 0.15
CA TYR A 53 0.53 -4.20 0.73
C TYR A 53 1.73 -5.15 0.80
N ARG A 54 2.58 -5.16 -0.24
CA ARG A 54 3.82 -5.95 -0.26
C ARG A 54 4.80 -5.49 0.81
N GLU A 55 5.00 -4.19 0.98
CA GLU A 55 5.85 -3.62 2.03
C GLU A 55 5.34 -3.98 3.43
N TRP A 56 4.03 -3.85 3.66
CA TRP A 56 3.40 -4.25 4.91
C TRP A 56 3.59 -5.75 5.20
N ARG A 57 3.39 -6.61 4.20
CA ARG A 57 3.62 -8.06 4.33
C ARG A 57 5.09 -8.38 4.62
N ALA A 58 6.03 -7.72 3.95
CA ALA A 58 7.47 -7.91 4.15
C ALA A 58 7.91 -7.52 5.56
N HIS A 59 7.38 -6.42 6.10
CA HIS A 59 7.64 -6.02 7.49
C HIS A 59 6.98 -6.95 8.51
N GLY A 60 5.82 -7.55 8.19
CA GLY A 60 5.19 -8.59 9.00
C GLY A 60 5.98 -9.91 9.03
N THR A 61 6.66 -10.28 7.94
CA THR A 61 7.56 -11.45 7.89
C THR A 61 8.91 -11.19 8.55
N GLY A 62 9.46 -9.97 8.45
CA GLY A 62 10.71 -9.58 9.09
C GLY A 62 10.65 -9.63 10.62
N TYR A 63 9.56 -9.12 11.21
CA TYR A 63 9.32 -9.22 12.67
C TYR A 63 9.27 -10.67 13.17
N ARG A 64 8.79 -11.59 12.33
CA ARG A 64 8.66 -13.01 12.69
C ARG A 64 10.01 -13.73 12.67
N HIS A 65 10.96 -13.28 11.85
CA HIS A 65 12.34 -13.79 11.85
C HIS A 65 13.12 -13.31 13.07
N GLU A 66 13.08 -12.01 13.40
CA GLU A 66 13.77 -11.48 14.59
C GLU A 66 13.25 -12.09 15.91
N VAL A 67 11.94 -12.30 16.04
CA VAL A 67 11.37 -12.97 17.22
C VAL A 67 11.76 -14.44 17.28
N ASN A 68 11.80 -15.14 16.15
CA ASN A 68 12.24 -16.54 16.12
C ASN A 68 13.73 -16.68 16.49
N GLU A 69 14.60 -15.75 16.09
CA GLU A 69 16.02 -15.75 16.49
C GLU A 69 16.24 -15.47 17.98
N TRP A 70 15.36 -14.67 18.60
CA TRP A 70 15.39 -14.44 20.04
C TRP A 70 14.82 -15.61 20.85
N VAL A 71 13.77 -16.29 20.35
CA VAL A 71 13.14 -17.43 21.02
C VAL A 71 13.92 -18.73 20.81
N ALA A 72 14.50 -18.92 19.62
CA ALA A 72 15.46 -19.99 19.35
C ALA A 72 16.82 -19.58 19.90
N GLY A 73 16.94 -19.63 21.23
CA GLY A 73 18.11 -19.21 21.99
C GLY A 73 19.43 -19.48 21.27
N ARG A 74 20.19 -18.40 21.07
CA ARG A 74 21.58 -18.41 20.61
C ARG A 74 22.33 -19.58 21.30
N PRO A 75 22.77 -20.62 20.57
CA PRO A 75 23.63 -21.63 21.17
C PRO A 75 24.97 -20.96 21.46
N ASP A 76 25.35 -21.01 22.73
CA ASP A 76 26.59 -20.59 23.34
C ASP A 76 27.79 -20.88 22.42
N ARG A 77 28.28 -19.86 21.70
CA ARG A 77 29.60 -19.92 21.05
C ARG A 77 30.62 -19.35 22.01
N ARG A 78 31.13 -20.20 22.89
CA ARG A 78 32.42 -20.01 23.54
C ARG A 78 33.46 -20.90 22.86
N PRO A 79 34.62 -20.36 22.45
CA PRO A 79 35.89 -21.04 22.71
C PRO A 79 36.33 -20.82 24.16
#